data_AF-A0A1J5B6H3-F1
#
_entry.id   AF-A0A1J5B6H3-F1
#
_cell.length_a   1.000
_cell.length_b   1.000
_cell.length_c   1.000
_cell.angle_alpha   90.00
_cell.angle_beta   90.00
_cell.angle_gamma   90.00
#
_symmetry.space_group_name_H-M   'P 1'
#
loop_
_entity.id
_entity.type
_entity.pdbx_description
1 polymer ?
#
loop_
_entity_poly.entity_id
_entity_poly.type
_entity_poly.pdbx_seq_one_letter_code
_entity_poly.pdbx_strand_id
1 'polypeptide(L)'
;MISNFSNLKKEQIFSWLEKFTKLNTYEISIPGLKDSDLVPSGKTGMIISLLAEYDLFKEIQKSGWLKEFVSEMENRIIDVISGAIYPTLKDNIIARFSFSPLNIENRVGSSEGAIVGWAFEKAMPIVNKIQYSNSSVITPIPSVYQAGKWTYSPTGVPMSILTGKLAADRIIKKMKA
;
A
#
# COMPACT_ATOMS: atom_id res chain seq x y z
N MET A 1 17.22 10.09 -7.30
CA MET A 1 16.66 11.22 -6.52
C MET A 1 16.91 11.02 -5.03
N ILE A 2 16.38 9.96 -4.42
CA ILE A 2 16.47 9.68 -2.98
C ILE A 2 17.93 9.65 -2.49
N SER A 3 18.83 9.00 -3.23
CA SER A 3 20.28 8.95 -2.91
C SER A 3 20.99 10.31 -2.87
N ASN A 4 20.39 11.37 -3.42
CA ASN A 4 20.95 12.72 -3.44
C ASN A 4 20.02 13.73 -2.74
N PHE A 5 19.06 13.27 -1.92
CA PHE A 5 17.98 14.08 -1.38
C PHE A 5 18.49 15.31 -0.60
N SER A 6 19.53 15.14 0.22
CA SER A 6 20.12 16.22 1.03
C SER A 6 20.66 17.40 0.23
N ASN A 7 20.97 17.21 -1.05
CA ASN A 7 21.49 18.24 -1.94
C ASN A 7 20.39 18.85 -2.84
N LEU A 8 19.16 18.36 -2.76
CA LEU A 8 18.06 18.86 -3.57
C LEU A 8 17.33 20.01 -2.87
N LYS A 9 17.06 21.06 -3.63
CA LYS A 9 16.13 22.11 -3.21
C LYS A 9 14.69 21.63 -3.35
N LYS A 10 13.81 22.20 -2.54
CA LYS A 10 12.38 21.87 -2.53
C LYS A 10 11.72 22.02 -3.90
N GLU A 11 12.09 23.06 -4.64
CA GLU A 11 11.56 23.35 -5.98
C GLU A 11 11.92 22.24 -6.98
N GLN A 12 13.12 21.64 -6.83
CA GLN A 12 13.54 20.51 -7.67
C GLN A 12 12.70 19.26 -7.37
N ILE A 13 12.36 19.05 -6.09
CA ILE A 13 11.49 17.94 -5.68
C ILE A 13 10.08 18.14 -6.23
N PHE A 14 9.53 19.35 -6.18
CA PHE A 14 8.21 19.64 -6.76
C PHE A 14 8.19 19.55 -8.29
N SER A 15 9.26 19.99 -8.98
CA SER A 15 9.39 19.79 -10.43
C SER A 15 9.43 18.30 -10.80
N TRP A 16 10.12 17.49 -10.00
CA TRP A 16 10.08 16.04 -10.16
C TRP A 16 8.68 15.47 -9.85
N LEU A 17 8.01 15.93 -8.79
CA LEU A 17 6.67 15.45 -8.41
C LEU A 17 5.65 15.70 -9.51
N GLU A 18 5.77 16.84 -10.21
CA GLU A 18 4.97 17.12 -11.40
C GLU A 18 5.16 16.09 -12.50
N LYS A 19 6.42 15.78 -12.85
CA LYS A 19 6.73 14.78 -13.88
C LYS A 19 6.28 13.39 -13.43
N PHE A 20 6.55 13.06 -12.17
CA PHE A 20 6.19 11.79 -11.56
C PHE A 20 4.69 11.55 -11.65
N THR A 21 3.87 12.52 -11.26
CA THR A 21 2.39 12.39 -11.32
C THR A 21 1.86 12.38 -12.76
N LYS A 22 2.43 13.16 -13.68
CA LYS A 22 2.01 13.14 -15.10
C LYS A 22 2.36 11.86 -15.84
N LEU A 23 3.46 11.20 -15.47
CA LEU A 23 4.02 10.04 -16.17
C LEU A 23 3.87 8.73 -15.38
N ASN A 24 2.94 8.68 -14.41
CA ASN A 24 2.66 7.46 -13.64
C ASN A 24 1.50 6.65 -14.21
N THR A 25 1.39 5.41 -13.76
CA THR A 25 0.19 4.59 -13.89
C THR A 25 -0.65 4.70 -12.63
N TYR A 26 -1.95 4.87 -12.81
CA TYR A 26 -2.92 4.95 -11.72
C TYR A 26 -3.82 3.72 -11.71
N GLU A 27 -4.04 3.17 -10.53
CA GLU A 27 -5.16 2.28 -10.27
C GLU A 27 -6.31 3.13 -9.73
N ILE A 28 -7.48 3.06 -10.38
CA ILE A 28 -8.67 3.80 -9.98
C ILE A 28 -9.79 2.82 -9.68
N SER A 29 -10.29 2.86 -8.46
CA SER A 29 -11.42 2.06 -8.01
C SER A 29 -12.58 2.97 -7.63
N ILE A 30 -13.78 2.62 -8.10
CA ILE A 30 -15.02 3.36 -7.83
C ILE A 30 -16.06 2.36 -7.32
N PRO A 31 -16.03 2.00 -6.02
CA PRO A 31 -16.88 0.95 -5.46
C PRO A 31 -18.38 1.19 -5.67
N GLY A 32 -18.81 2.47 -5.66
CA GLY A 32 -20.20 2.86 -5.90
C GLY A 32 -20.77 2.46 -7.26
N LEU A 33 -19.92 2.18 -8.26
CA LEU A 33 -20.37 1.64 -9.56
C LEU A 33 -20.76 0.16 -9.47
N LYS A 34 -20.18 -0.56 -8.50
CA LYS A 34 -20.50 -1.97 -8.26
C LYS A 34 -21.66 -2.14 -7.30
N ASP A 35 -21.71 -1.29 -6.27
CA ASP A 35 -22.71 -1.37 -5.21
C ASP A 35 -23.06 0.06 -4.75
N SER A 36 -24.28 0.49 -5.05
CA SER A 36 -24.77 1.82 -4.72
C SER A 36 -24.95 2.03 -3.22
N ASP A 37 -25.12 0.98 -2.43
CA ASP A 37 -25.32 1.08 -0.99
C ASP A 37 -24.03 1.48 -0.25
N LEU A 38 -22.88 1.39 -0.93
CA LEU A 38 -21.58 1.85 -0.43
C LEU A 38 -21.42 3.38 -0.48
N VAL A 39 -22.34 4.10 -1.11
CA VAL A 39 -22.22 5.54 -1.34
C VAL A 39 -23.56 6.27 -1.10
N PRO A 40 -23.55 7.53 -0.68
CA PRO A 40 -24.78 8.32 -0.59
C PRO A 40 -25.45 8.51 -1.96
N SER A 41 -26.78 8.69 -1.98
CA SER A 41 -27.54 8.97 -3.20
C SER A 41 -26.95 10.15 -3.98
N GLY A 42 -26.74 9.96 -5.29
CA GLY A 42 -26.17 10.97 -6.18
C GLY A 42 -24.68 11.27 -5.94
N LYS A 43 -23.97 10.46 -5.15
CA LYS A 43 -22.55 10.61 -4.85
C LYS A 43 -21.80 9.33 -5.21
N THR A 44 -20.47 9.43 -5.28
CA THR A 44 -19.60 8.25 -5.38
C THR A 44 -18.31 8.47 -4.61
N GLY A 45 -17.63 7.38 -4.27
CA GLY A 45 -16.27 7.39 -3.73
C GLY A 45 -15.29 6.90 -4.79
N MET A 46 -14.17 7.60 -4.94
CA MET A 46 -13.08 7.22 -5.83
C MET A 46 -11.80 7.01 -5.02
N ILE A 47 -11.14 5.89 -5.25
CA ILE A 47 -9.83 5.55 -4.69
C ILE A 47 -8.84 5.63 -5.84
N ILE A 48 -7.84 6.49 -5.73
CA ILE A 48 -6.77 6.65 -6.73
C ILE A 48 -5.47 6.20 -6.07
N SER A 49 -4.85 5.16 -6.61
CA SER A 49 -3.63 4.55 -6.09
C SER A 49 -2.52 4.57 -7.13
N LEU A 50 -1.28 4.68 -6.67
CA LEU A 50 -0.07 4.57 -7.47
C LEU A 50 1.05 3.99 -6.59
N LEU A 51 2.09 3.45 -7.23
CA LEU A 51 3.25 2.94 -6.51
C LEU A 51 4.17 4.09 -6.08
N ALA A 52 4.53 4.12 -4.80
CA ALA A 52 5.31 5.20 -4.20
C ALA A 52 6.42 4.65 -3.29
N GLU A 53 7.59 5.27 -3.37
CA GLU A 53 8.78 4.89 -2.59
C GLU A 53 8.66 5.35 -1.14
N TYR A 54 8.76 4.42 -0.19
CA TYR A 54 8.70 4.73 1.25
C TYR A 54 9.80 5.71 1.69
N ASP A 55 11.03 5.50 1.21
CA ASP A 55 12.18 6.31 1.60
C ASP A 55 12.02 7.78 1.22
N LEU A 56 11.34 8.08 0.11
CA LEU A 56 11.02 9.46 -0.26
C LEU A 56 10.17 10.12 0.83
N PHE A 57 9.09 9.48 1.27
CA PHE A 57 8.21 10.02 2.29
C PHE A 57 8.95 10.18 3.62
N LYS A 58 9.83 9.25 3.96
CA LYS A 58 10.68 9.31 5.16
C LYS A 58 11.62 10.51 5.14
N GLU A 59 12.30 10.77 4.04
CA GLU A 59 13.19 11.94 3.90
C GLU A 59 12.41 13.26 3.95
N ILE A 60 11.23 13.31 3.33
CA ILE A 60 10.33 14.46 3.40
C ILE A 60 9.83 14.69 4.84
N GLN A 61 9.49 13.63 5.56
CA GLN A 61 9.08 13.70 6.97
C GLN A 61 10.20 14.24 7.85
N LYS A 62 11.42 13.72 7.71
CA LYS A 62 12.61 14.23 8.43
C LYS A 62 12.87 15.70 8.15
N SER A 63 12.56 16.15 6.93
CA SER A 63 12.71 17.54 6.51
C SER A 63 11.59 18.45 7.03
N GLY A 64 10.54 17.91 7.66
CA GLY A 64 9.49 18.69 8.35
C GLY A 64 8.34 19.18 7.48
N TRP A 65 8.23 18.79 6.21
CA TRP A 65 7.23 19.32 5.27
C TRP A 65 6.36 18.25 4.59
N LEU A 66 6.17 17.10 5.25
CA LEU A 66 5.34 15.99 4.76
C LEU A 66 3.90 16.38 4.42
N LYS A 67 3.25 17.18 5.26
CA LYS A 67 1.86 17.60 5.03
C LYS A 67 1.71 18.39 3.73
N GLU A 68 2.65 19.29 3.46
CA GLU A 68 2.67 20.09 2.24
C GLU A 68 2.96 19.22 1.02
N PHE A 69 3.94 18.32 1.11
CA PHE A 69 4.26 17.38 0.04
C PHE A 69 3.06 16.52 -0.36
N VAL A 70 2.34 15.97 0.63
CA VAL A 70 1.12 15.18 0.39
C VAL A 70 0.04 16.03 -0.27
N SER A 71 -0.19 17.26 0.21
CA SER A 71 -1.18 18.17 -0.40
C SER A 71 -0.83 18.52 -1.85
N GLU A 72 0.44 18.76 -2.16
CA GLU A 72 0.89 19.02 -3.53
C GLU A 72 0.73 17.81 -4.44
N MET A 73 1.03 16.61 -3.92
CA MET A 73 0.81 15.36 -4.63
C MET A 73 -0.68 15.13 -4.91
N GLU A 74 -1.57 15.33 -3.93
CA GLU A 74 -3.03 15.27 -4.09
C GLU A 74 -3.52 16.18 -5.21
N ASN A 75 -3.13 17.46 -5.14
CA ASN A 75 -3.56 18.46 -6.12
C ASN A 75 -3.13 18.06 -7.54
N ARG A 76 -1.88 17.61 -7.72
CA ARG A 76 -1.35 17.20 -9.02
C ARG A 76 -2.02 15.95 -9.56
N ILE A 77 -2.31 14.96 -8.71
CA ILE A 77 -3.05 13.76 -9.11
C ILE A 77 -4.47 14.16 -9.57
N ILE A 78 -5.16 15.02 -8.83
CA ILE A 78 -6.48 15.53 -9.23
C ILE A 78 -6.41 16.25 -10.57
N ASP A 79 -5.40 17.09 -10.78
CA ASP A 79 -5.21 17.79 -12.05
C ASP A 79 -4.95 16.83 -13.22
N VAL A 80 -4.12 15.79 -13.02
CA VAL A 80 -3.85 14.76 -14.03
C VAL A 80 -5.11 13.98 -14.38
N ILE A 81 -5.83 13.47 -13.38
CA ILE A 81 -7.03 12.67 -13.61
C ILE A 81 -8.16 13.50 -14.22
N SER A 82 -8.32 14.75 -13.78
CA SER A 82 -9.32 15.66 -14.33
C SER A 82 -8.98 16.04 -15.78
N GLY A 83 -7.71 16.32 -16.07
CA GLY A 83 -7.26 16.67 -17.42
C GLY A 83 -7.29 15.50 -18.42
N ALA A 84 -7.33 14.26 -17.95
CA ALA A 84 -7.26 13.07 -18.79
C ALA A 84 -8.60 12.35 -18.97
N ILE A 85 -9.23 11.89 -17.87
CA ILE A 85 -10.32 10.92 -17.94
C ILE A 85 -11.62 11.36 -17.25
N TYR A 86 -11.54 12.24 -16.24
CA TYR A 86 -12.72 12.69 -15.48
C TYR A 86 -12.78 14.24 -15.36
N PRO A 87 -13.14 14.96 -16.43
CA PRO A 87 -13.05 16.43 -16.50
C PRO A 87 -13.73 17.20 -15.37
N THR A 88 -14.84 16.68 -14.85
CA THR A 88 -15.61 17.32 -13.79
C THR A 88 -15.14 16.96 -12.38
N LEU A 89 -14.14 16.08 -12.24
CA LEU A 89 -13.69 15.57 -10.93
C LEU A 89 -13.32 16.71 -9.99
N LYS A 90 -12.45 17.62 -10.42
CA LYS A 90 -11.95 18.74 -9.61
C LYS A 90 -13.06 19.59 -8.99
N ASP A 91 -14.13 19.84 -9.74
CA ASP A 91 -15.25 20.70 -9.32
C ASP A 91 -16.27 19.97 -8.42
N ASN A 92 -16.18 18.65 -8.31
CA ASN A 92 -17.15 17.81 -7.59
C ASN A 92 -16.59 17.15 -6.31
N ILE A 93 -15.36 17.50 -5.90
CA ILE A 93 -14.75 16.97 -4.68
C ILE A 93 -15.41 17.62 -3.45
N ILE A 94 -16.08 16.79 -2.63
CA ILE A 94 -16.66 17.23 -1.35
C ILE A 94 -15.78 16.91 -0.13
N ALA A 95 -14.92 15.91 -0.25
CA ALA A 95 -13.99 15.49 0.78
C ALA A 95 -12.86 14.69 0.13
N ARG A 96 -11.66 14.77 0.71
CA ARG A 96 -10.50 13.98 0.28
C ARG A 96 -9.57 13.71 1.46
N PHE A 97 -8.85 12.61 1.38
CA PHE A 97 -7.72 12.29 2.26
C PHE A 97 -6.77 11.36 1.53
N SER A 98 -5.53 11.28 2.00
CA SER A 98 -4.52 10.38 1.45
C SER A 98 -3.93 9.47 2.51
N PHE A 99 -3.42 8.33 2.06
CA PHE A 99 -2.78 7.34 2.92
C PHE A 99 -1.42 6.97 2.33
N SER A 100 -0.36 7.58 2.85
CA SER A 100 1.02 7.37 2.38
C SER A 100 1.63 6.06 2.91
N PRO A 101 2.77 5.59 2.37
CA PRO A 101 3.52 4.47 2.96
C PRO A 101 3.79 4.65 4.47
N LEU A 102 4.10 5.87 4.93
CA LEU A 102 4.26 6.16 6.35
C LEU A 102 2.95 5.97 7.14
N ASN A 103 1.79 6.31 6.56
CA ASN A 103 0.50 6.06 7.22
C ASN A 103 0.22 4.56 7.33
N ILE A 104 0.57 3.77 6.32
CA ILE A 104 0.43 2.31 6.31
C ILE A 104 1.30 1.68 7.41
N GLU A 105 2.58 2.05 7.47
CA GLU A 105 3.48 1.63 8.53
C GLU A 105 2.92 1.94 9.92
N ASN A 106 2.53 3.19 10.16
CA ASN A 106 2.03 3.63 11.46
C ASN A 106 0.70 2.98 11.86
N ARG A 107 -0.20 2.71 10.90
CA ARG A 107 -1.55 2.22 11.20
C ARG A 107 -1.62 0.72 11.44
N VAL A 108 -0.85 -0.06 10.66
CA VAL A 108 -0.95 -1.53 10.64
C VAL A 108 0.38 -2.22 10.85
N GLY A 109 1.46 -1.50 11.17
CA GLY A 109 2.78 -2.09 11.45
C GLY A 109 3.43 -2.76 10.24
N SER A 110 2.99 -2.38 9.03
CA SER A 110 3.56 -2.90 7.79
C SER A 110 4.93 -2.27 7.56
N SER A 111 5.99 -3.08 7.60
CA SER A 111 7.36 -2.62 7.38
C SER A 111 7.44 -1.78 6.11
N GLU A 112 7.98 -0.57 6.22
CA GLU A 112 8.16 0.36 5.09
C GLU A 112 6.85 0.66 4.33
N GLY A 113 5.70 0.52 5.00
CA GLY A 113 4.40 0.70 4.37
C GLY A 113 4.07 -0.31 3.27
N ALA A 114 4.78 -1.44 3.21
CA ALA A 114 4.63 -2.42 2.15
C ALA A 114 3.18 -2.93 2.04
N ILE A 115 2.64 -2.97 0.82
CA ILE A 115 1.30 -3.53 0.56
C ILE A 115 1.35 -5.04 0.25
N VAL A 116 2.43 -5.48 -0.39
CA VAL A 116 2.65 -6.86 -0.88
C VAL A 116 3.76 -7.62 -0.14
N GLY A 117 4.35 -7.02 0.89
CA GLY A 117 5.41 -7.65 1.70
C GLY A 117 6.80 -7.29 1.20
N TRP A 118 7.27 -7.96 0.14
CA TRP A 118 8.65 -7.80 -0.37
C TRP A 118 8.71 -7.31 -1.80
N ALA A 119 9.83 -6.69 -2.15
CA ALA A 119 10.17 -6.37 -3.53
C ALA A 119 10.47 -7.65 -4.33
N PHE A 120 10.04 -7.68 -5.59
CA PHE A 120 10.23 -8.82 -6.51
C PHE A 120 11.58 -8.80 -7.24
N GLU A 121 12.61 -8.19 -6.63
CA GLU A 121 13.95 -8.05 -7.23
C GLU A 121 14.87 -9.25 -6.94
N LYS A 122 14.60 -9.97 -5.85
CA LYS A 122 15.39 -11.11 -5.37
C LYS A 122 14.52 -12.34 -5.22
N ALA A 123 15.15 -13.48 -4.93
CA ALA A 123 14.43 -14.68 -4.56
C ALA A 123 13.50 -14.40 -3.36
N MET A 124 12.28 -14.96 -3.41
CA MET A 124 11.31 -14.79 -2.32
C MET A 124 11.91 -15.27 -0.99
N PRO A 125 11.91 -14.43 0.06
CA PRO A 125 12.52 -14.78 1.35
C PRO A 125 11.64 -15.70 2.21
N ILE A 126 10.52 -16.16 1.67
CA ILE A 126 9.52 -16.97 2.36
C ILE A 126 9.06 -18.14 1.49
N VAL A 127 8.32 -19.06 2.10
CA VAL A 127 7.74 -20.21 1.40
C VAL A 127 6.87 -19.75 0.24
N ASN A 128 7.23 -20.20 -0.96
CA ASN A 128 6.55 -19.86 -2.21
C ASN A 128 6.23 -21.09 -3.08
N LYS A 129 6.36 -22.30 -2.50
CA LYS A 129 6.03 -23.56 -3.16
C LYS A 129 4.91 -24.25 -2.39
N ILE A 130 3.85 -24.63 -3.12
CA ILE A 130 2.63 -25.18 -2.52
C ILE A 130 2.88 -26.47 -1.71
N GLN A 131 3.83 -27.29 -2.17
CA GLN A 131 4.28 -28.52 -1.49
C GLN A 131 4.84 -28.27 -0.08
N TYR A 132 5.26 -27.03 0.21
CA TYR A 132 5.79 -26.62 1.51
C TYR A 132 4.86 -25.65 2.25
N SER A 133 3.64 -25.44 1.77
CA SER A 133 2.68 -24.50 2.40
C SER A 133 2.47 -24.76 3.89
N ASN A 134 2.43 -26.01 4.33
CA ASN A 134 2.28 -26.37 5.76
C ASN A 134 3.44 -25.91 6.65
N SER A 135 4.65 -25.70 6.11
CA SER A 135 5.78 -25.19 6.89
C SER A 135 5.83 -23.66 6.94
N SER A 136 5.00 -22.97 6.13
CA SER A 136 4.95 -21.50 6.12
C SER A 136 4.60 -20.90 7.49
N VAL A 137 3.75 -21.59 8.26
CA VAL A 137 3.26 -21.11 9.57
C VAL A 137 4.21 -21.39 10.74
N ILE A 138 5.32 -22.09 10.49
CA ILE A 138 6.28 -22.46 11.52
C ILE A 138 7.26 -21.31 11.74
N THR A 139 7.60 -21.05 13.00
CA THR A 139 8.72 -20.16 13.36
C THR A 139 9.85 -20.97 14.00
N PRO A 140 11.08 -20.43 14.07
CA PRO A 140 12.18 -21.06 14.81
C PRO A 140 11.93 -21.18 16.32
N ILE A 141 10.97 -20.44 16.87
CA ILE A 141 10.65 -20.45 18.30
C ILE A 141 9.59 -21.53 18.57
N PRO A 142 9.87 -22.50 19.47
CA PRO A 142 8.90 -23.53 19.81
C PRO A 142 7.57 -22.95 20.27
N SER A 143 6.48 -23.53 19.78
CA SER A 143 5.09 -23.13 20.12
C SER A 143 4.70 -21.71 19.72
N VAL A 144 5.54 -21.00 18.97
CA VAL A 144 5.21 -19.73 18.33
C VAL A 144 4.98 -19.98 16.84
N TYR A 145 3.86 -19.50 16.33
CA TYR A 145 3.41 -19.68 14.95
C TYR A 145 3.20 -18.33 14.28
N GLN A 146 3.28 -18.30 12.96
CA GLN A 146 3.02 -17.12 12.14
C GLN A 146 1.83 -17.37 11.21
N ALA A 147 1.05 -16.33 10.97
CA ALA A 147 -0.07 -16.32 10.04
C ALA A 147 -0.27 -14.91 9.46
N GLY A 148 -0.84 -14.83 8.26
CA GLY A 148 -1.15 -13.57 7.58
C GLY A 148 -0.76 -13.58 6.11
N LYS A 149 -1.07 -12.47 5.41
CA LYS A 149 -0.81 -12.31 3.96
C LYS A 149 0.66 -12.45 3.58
N TRP A 150 1.59 -12.30 4.55
CA TRP A 150 3.04 -12.40 4.34
C TRP A 150 3.63 -13.65 4.99
N THR A 151 2.84 -14.65 5.33
CA THR A 151 3.38 -15.93 5.80
C THR A 151 3.72 -16.85 4.63
N TYR A 152 3.14 -16.63 3.45
CA TYR A 152 3.34 -17.42 2.23
C TYR A 152 3.27 -16.51 0.98
N SER A 153 3.87 -16.95 -0.14
CA SER A 153 3.81 -16.27 -1.45
C SER A 153 3.14 -17.16 -2.51
N PRO A 154 2.15 -16.67 -3.30
CA PRO A 154 1.72 -15.26 -3.42
C PRO A 154 1.05 -14.70 -2.16
N THR A 155 0.92 -13.36 -2.10
CA THR A 155 0.30 -12.63 -0.98
C THR A 155 -1.20 -12.44 -1.20
N GLY A 156 -1.91 -11.99 -0.15
CA GLY A 156 -3.29 -11.50 -0.26
C GLY A 156 -4.24 -12.04 0.81
N VAL A 157 -5.51 -11.65 0.68
CA VAL A 157 -6.59 -12.05 1.60
C VAL A 157 -6.76 -13.58 1.66
N PRO A 158 -6.83 -14.31 0.53
CA PRO A 158 -6.96 -15.77 0.57
C PRO A 158 -5.83 -16.44 1.36
N MET A 159 -4.62 -15.88 1.24
CA MET A 159 -3.43 -16.40 1.90
C MET A 159 -3.39 -16.09 3.39
N SER A 160 -3.97 -14.96 3.81
CA SER A 160 -4.19 -14.66 5.23
C SER A 160 -5.11 -15.70 5.87
N ILE A 161 -6.20 -16.06 5.18
CA ILE A 161 -7.15 -17.07 5.65
C ILE A 161 -6.49 -18.44 5.71
N LEU A 162 -5.82 -18.85 4.62
CA LEU A 162 -5.15 -20.14 4.54
C LEU A 162 -4.11 -20.31 5.65
N THR A 163 -3.19 -19.36 5.79
CA THR A 163 -2.10 -19.45 6.79
C THR A 163 -2.65 -19.40 8.21
N GLY A 164 -3.71 -18.62 8.47
CA GLY A 164 -4.42 -18.65 9.74
C GLY A 164 -4.98 -20.04 10.07
N LYS A 165 -5.64 -20.69 9.10
CA LYS A 165 -6.14 -22.06 9.27
C LYS A 165 -5.01 -23.06 9.50
N LEU A 166 -3.95 -23.01 8.69
CA LEU A 166 -2.81 -23.92 8.81
C LEU A 166 -2.12 -23.81 10.18
N ALA A 167 -1.99 -22.59 10.71
CA ALA A 167 -1.45 -22.36 12.04
C ALA A 167 -2.35 -22.98 13.12
N ALA A 168 -3.67 -22.71 13.05
CA ALA A 168 -4.65 -23.22 14.01
C ALA A 168 -4.72 -24.75 14.02
N ASP A 169 -4.84 -25.38 12.85
CA ASP A 169 -4.89 -26.85 12.71
C ASP A 169 -3.66 -27.50 13.34
N ARG A 170 -2.49 -26.88 13.18
CA ARG A 170 -1.23 -27.38 13.74
C ARG A 170 -1.15 -27.24 15.26
N ILE A 171 -1.65 -26.14 15.81
CA ILE A 171 -1.75 -25.93 17.26
C ILE A 171 -2.68 -26.98 17.87
N ILE A 172 -3.88 -27.15 17.30
CA ILE A 172 -4.87 -28.13 17.75
C ILE A 172 -4.30 -29.55 17.73
N LYS A 173 -3.57 -29.92 16.66
CA LYS A 173 -2.93 -31.23 16.56
C LYS A 173 -1.88 -31.45 17.66
N LYS A 174 -1.07 -30.43 17.98
CA LYS A 174 -0.07 -30.52 19.06
C LYS A 174 -0.69 -30.60 20.45
N MET A 175 -1.83 -29.95 20.70
CA MET A 175 -2.51 -30.00 22.00
C MET A 175 -3.17 -31.36 22.28
N LYS A 176 -3.44 -32.15 21.24
CA LYS A 176 -4.03 -33.49 21.34
C LYS A 176 -3.00 -34.62 21.40
N ALA A 177 -1.72 -34.31 21.21
CA ALA A 177 -0.61 -35.25 21.27
C ALA A 177 0.04 -35.19 22.65
#